data_AF-A0A6B1FQU9-F1
#
_entry.id   AF-A0A6B1FQU9-F1
#
_cell.length_a   1.000
_cell.length_b   1.000
_cell.length_c   1.000
_cell.angle_alpha   90.00
_cell.angle_beta   90.00
_cell.angle_gamma   90.00
#
_symmetry.space_group_name_H-M   'P 1'
#
loop_
_entity.id
_entity.type
_entity.pdbx_description
1 polymer ?
#
loop_
_entity_poly.entity_id
_entity_poly.type
_entity_poly.pdbx_seq_one_letter_code
_entity_poly.pdbx_strand_id
1 'polypeptide(L)'
;MNDIGTSKLLLTHLSWRFHPPMEVLACTVLEYILNHHPDSREGLNDLLSRIVPGMRLSGMEFETEIADPELGRLDVLQRGDDGEGRFVIEAKFDASLMSTQPVSYLDQLPEAGVSALMFLVPTLRVEELWPLLLGRLDGEGIAYAQLEYPRCVRIDGTEKHLCIIDWTTLLDSMKEPLAGDEVGRADLRQLRGLARFAEAKESKARLPGEEMVNAVVKLGKAAGWLATTTMRGGAYGITRQGGDYGRYARLDRLYKLGIWLGINSRLHRKFASTPLWVMCTDWAYADGQGWNPGVKAILEARMGPELHEAGKTLWVPVAPEGGRGPDRYAAALERIVGILDELAEPWQSDAIVLEEVSRPYKQRVMNNVHRSEHVEAVVGLALKASGWARMTPWDSWDLEHKSGVRLEVKQSAAAQAWKSPERQNPARFDIAPRTGYWDKKGDWVSEPGRHADLYVFAWHGADGDTADQRDPGSWEFYVVAERDLPEQKSIGLTVLQELASPCGIDALAAGVDAIAARVGAAPEEEARS
;
A
#
# COMPACT_ATOMS: atom_id res chain seq x y z
N MET A 1 -24.36 -6.28 5.83
CA MET A 1 -24.75 -5.36 6.92
C MET A 1 -23.47 -4.99 7.64
N ASN A 2 -23.36 -3.74 8.10
CA ASN A 2 -22.20 -3.00 8.62
C ASN A 2 -21.37 -2.22 7.58
N ASP A 3 -21.86 -0.99 7.44
CA ASP A 3 -21.33 0.22 6.81
C ASP A 3 -20.08 0.67 7.58
N ILE A 4 -18.92 0.71 6.93
CA ILE A 4 -17.70 1.30 7.49
C ILE A 4 -17.73 2.80 7.19
N GLY A 5 -18.21 3.56 8.17
CA GLY A 5 -17.72 4.89 8.56
C GLY A 5 -17.25 5.86 7.47
N THR A 6 -18.14 6.30 6.58
CA THR A 6 -18.08 7.66 6.05
C THR A 6 -19.36 8.36 6.48
N SER A 7 -19.26 9.42 7.29
CA SER A 7 -20.39 10.33 7.53
C SER A 7 -20.90 10.81 6.16
N LYS A 8 -21.98 10.18 5.66
CA LYS A 8 -22.66 10.66 4.45
C LYS A 8 -23.37 11.94 4.85
N LEU A 9 -23.02 13.04 4.19
CA LEU A 9 -23.71 14.31 4.35
C LEU A 9 -25.21 14.12 4.06
N LEU A 10 -26.06 14.84 4.80
CA LEU A 10 -27.51 14.62 4.80
C LEU A 10 -28.12 14.73 3.40
N LEU A 11 -27.71 15.74 2.63
CA LEU A 11 -28.17 15.91 1.25
C LEU A 11 -27.78 14.71 0.36
N THR A 12 -26.54 14.22 0.50
CA THR A 12 -26.06 13.03 -0.22
C THR A 12 -26.79 11.76 0.20
N HIS A 13 -27.16 11.63 1.48
CA HIS A 13 -27.92 10.48 1.97
C HIS A 13 -29.33 10.43 1.39
N LEU A 14 -29.95 11.59 1.16
CA LEU A 14 -31.34 11.71 0.70
C LEU A 14 -31.47 11.85 -0.82
N SER A 15 -30.39 12.17 -1.55
CA SER A 15 -30.41 12.48 -2.99
C SER A 15 -31.15 11.46 -3.85
N TRP A 16 -30.95 10.16 -3.61
CA TRP A 16 -31.59 9.07 -4.36
C TRP A 16 -33.08 8.87 -4.05
N ARG A 17 -33.62 9.56 -3.03
CA ARG A 17 -35.04 9.55 -2.67
C ARG A 17 -35.81 10.74 -3.22
N PHE A 18 -35.14 11.74 -3.77
CA PHE A 18 -35.80 12.88 -4.40
C PHE A 18 -36.21 12.54 -5.85
N HIS A 19 -37.38 13.04 -6.24
CA HIS A 19 -37.80 13.22 -7.63
C HIS A 19 -37.87 14.75 -7.78
N PRO A 20 -36.78 15.40 -8.22
CA PRO A 20 -36.22 15.28 -9.59
C PRO A 20 -34.80 14.63 -9.69
N PRO A 21 -34.23 14.45 -10.91
CA PRO A 21 -32.87 13.94 -11.14
C PRO A 21 -31.77 14.68 -10.33
N MET A 22 -30.63 14.01 -10.09
CA MET A 22 -29.56 14.56 -9.25
C MET A 22 -28.95 15.85 -9.82
N GLU A 23 -28.88 16.00 -11.14
CA GLU A 23 -28.46 17.24 -11.82
C GLU A 23 -29.32 18.42 -11.37
N VAL A 24 -30.64 18.23 -11.39
CA VAL A 24 -31.61 19.27 -11.02
C VAL A 24 -31.40 19.68 -9.57
N LEU A 25 -31.32 18.70 -8.66
CA LEU A 25 -31.07 18.99 -7.25
C LEU A 25 -29.73 19.72 -7.01
N ALA A 26 -28.67 19.33 -7.72
CA ALA A 26 -27.37 19.98 -7.59
C ALA A 26 -27.39 21.43 -8.10
N CYS A 27 -28.08 21.69 -9.22
CA CYS A 27 -28.25 23.03 -9.77
C CYS A 27 -29.11 23.92 -8.88
N THR A 28 -30.21 23.42 -8.31
CA THR A 28 -31.02 24.16 -7.34
C THR A 28 -30.21 24.52 -6.09
N VAL A 29 -29.40 23.59 -5.56
CA VAL A 29 -28.55 23.88 -4.40
C VAL A 29 -27.45 24.89 -4.76
N LEU A 30 -26.88 24.80 -5.96
CA LEU A 30 -25.89 25.76 -6.44
C LEU A 30 -26.49 27.16 -6.58
N GLU A 31 -27.68 27.29 -7.18
CA GLU A 31 -28.40 28.55 -7.26
C GLU A 31 -28.70 29.11 -5.87
N TYR A 32 -29.21 28.29 -4.95
CA TYR A 32 -29.48 28.71 -3.58
C TYR A 32 -28.22 29.31 -2.92
N ILE A 33 -27.07 28.61 -3.02
CA ILE A 33 -25.79 29.09 -2.48
C ILE A 33 -25.40 30.42 -3.12
N LEU A 34 -25.46 30.50 -4.45
CA LEU A 34 -25.11 31.70 -5.20
C LEU A 34 -26.03 32.86 -4.84
N ASN A 35 -27.30 32.63 -4.54
CA ASN A 35 -28.25 33.69 -4.23
C ASN A 35 -28.24 34.17 -2.77
N HIS A 36 -27.88 33.30 -1.83
CA HIS A 36 -27.97 33.62 -0.40
C HIS A 36 -26.61 33.96 0.24
N HIS A 37 -25.50 33.59 -0.40
CA HIS A 37 -24.15 33.78 0.14
C HIS A 37 -23.29 34.62 -0.82
N PRO A 38 -23.28 35.97 -0.71
CA PRO A 38 -22.62 36.86 -1.66
C PRO A 38 -21.14 36.57 -1.91
N ASP A 39 -20.40 36.13 -0.89
CA ASP A 39 -18.98 35.80 -1.01
C ASP A 39 -18.77 34.61 -1.98
N SER A 40 -19.74 33.70 -2.11
CA SER A 40 -19.68 32.63 -3.12
C SER A 40 -19.70 33.18 -4.55
N ARG A 41 -20.41 34.29 -4.79
CA ARG A 41 -20.43 34.99 -6.09
C ARG A 41 -19.09 35.68 -6.38
N GLU A 42 -18.38 36.16 -5.35
CA GLU A 42 -17.04 36.70 -5.51
C GLU A 42 -16.09 35.62 -6.01
N GLY A 43 -16.10 34.43 -5.38
CA GLY A 43 -15.31 33.29 -5.83
C GLY A 43 -15.62 32.85 -7.26
N LEU A 44 -16.90 32.86 -7.64
CA LEU A 44 -17.31 32.59 -9.02
C LEU A 44 -16.83 33.67 -10.01
N ASN A 45 -16.93 34.95 -9.65
CA ASN A 45 -16.41 36.05 -10.48
C ASN A 45 -14.89 35.96 -10.67
N ASP A 46 -14.16 35.60 -9.62
CA ASP A 46 -12.70 35.39 -9.68
C ASP A 46 -12.34 34.18 -10.56
N LEU A 47 -13.15 33.12 -10.55
CA LEU A 47 -13.00 32.01 -11.48
C LEU A 47 -13.30 32.46 -12.92
N LEU A 48 -14.42 33.14 -13.15
CA LEU A 48 -14.85 33.58 -14.48
C LEU A 48 -13.87 34.56 -15.11
N SER A 49 -13.33 35.52 -14.37
CA SER A 49 -12.35 36.48 -14.89
C SER A 49 -11.07 35.82 -15.42
N ARG A 50 -10.72 34.62 -14.92
CA ARG A 50 -9.59 33.81 -15.40
C ARG A 50 -9.93 32.93 -16.59
N ILE A 51 -11.19 32.51 -16.73
CA ILE A 51 -11.63 31.60 -17.80
C ILE A 51 -12.11 32.39 -19.02
N VAL A 52 -12.90 33.45 -18.79
CA VAL A 52 -13.57 34.27 -19.78
C VAL A 52 -13.13 35.72 -19.61
N PRO A 53 -12.20 36.20 -20.45
CA PRO A 53 -11.71 37.57 -20.38
C PRO A 53 -12.84 38.59 -20.46
N GLY A 54 -12.86 39.54 -19.51
CA GLY A 54 -13.85 40.61 -19.46
C GLY A 54 -15.21 40.21 -18.87
N MET A 55 -15.40 38.95 -18.47
CA MET A 55 -16.65 38.53 -17.86
C MET A 55 -16.73 38.92 -16.38
N ARG A 56 -17.83 39.56 -16.01
CA ARG A 56 -18.21 39.84 -14.62
C ARG A 56 -19.71 39.74 -14.48
N LEU A 57 -20.15 38.95 -13.51
CA LEU A 57 -21.55 38.78 -13.19
C LEU A 57 -22.07 40.02 -12.45
N SER A 58 -23.32 40.38 -12.73
CA SER A 58 -24.04 41.44 -12.01
C SER A 58 -24.50 40.98 -10.63
N GLY A 59 -25.12 41.89 -9.88
CA GLY A 59 -25.75 41.57 -8.59
C GLY A 59 -27.10 40.85 -8.69
N MET A 60 -27.60 40.61 -9.91
CA MET A 60 -28.88 39.94 -10.17
C MET A 60 -28.87 38.49 -9.67
N GLU A 61 -30.06 37.98 -9.36
CA GLU A 61 -30.24 36.61 -8.90
C GLU A 61 -30.02 35.60 -10.04
N PHE A 62 -29.56 34.41 -9.64
CA PHE A 62 -29.51 33.24 -10.50
C PHE A 62 -30.88 32.57 -10.52
N GLU A 63 -31.27 32.07 -11.68
CA GLU A 63 -32.53 31.37 -11.90
C GLU A 63 -32.22 29.93 -12.32
N THR A 64 -33.00 28.94 -11.85
CA THR A 64 -32.91 27.54 -12.32
C THR A 64 -34.17 27.11 -13.03
N GLU A 65 -34.06 26.04 -13.81
CA GLU A 65 -35.20 25.35 -14.43
C GLU A 65 -36.03 26.24 -15.38
N ILE A 66 -35.39 27.20 -16.04
CA ILE A 66 -36.06 28.07 -17.01
C ILE A 66 -36.45 27.22 -18.22
N ALA A 67 -37.75 27.05 -18.43
CA ALA A 67 -38.28 26.38 -19.61
C ALA A 67 -38.26 27.34 -20.81
N ASP A 68 -37.42 27.05 -21.80
CA ASP A 68 -37.49 27.69 -23.11
C ASP A 68 -38.43 26.88 -24.04
N PRO A 69 -39.45 27.52 -24.65
CA PRO A 69 -40.43 26.84 -25.51
C PRO A 69 -39.83 26.13 -26.74
N GLU A 70 -38.68 26.58 -27.25
CA GLU A 70 -38.07 26.06 -28.47
C GLU A 70 -36.93 25.07 -28.18
N LEU A 71 -36.21 25.22 -27.05
CA LEU A 71 -34.88 24.60 -26.89
C LEU A 71 -34.70 23.73 -25.64
N GLY A 72 -35.69 23.69 -24.75
CA GLY A 72 -35.66 22.89 -23.53
C GLY A 72 -35.30 23.71 -22.29
N ARG A 73 -34.97 23.02 -21.19
CA ARG A 73 -34.77 23.64 -19.87
C ARG A 73 -33.30 24.01 -19.65
N LEU A 74 -33.01 25.26 -19.33
CA LEU A 74 -31.68 25.69 -18.85
C LEU A 74 -31.53 25.36 -17.37
N ASP A 75 -30.37 24.83 -16.97
CA ASP A 75 -30.14 24.41 -15.59
C ASP A 75 -29.93 25.60 -14.64
N VAL A 76 -29.02 26.53 -14.98
CA VAL A 76 -28.83 27.79 -14.24
C VAL A 76 -28.58 28.94 -15.21
N LEU A 77 -29.27 30.07 -15.02
CA LEU A 77 -29.08 31.31 -15.78
C LEU A 77 -28.79 32.47 -14.83
N GLN A 78 -27.87 33.34 -15.22
CA GLN A 78 -27.65 34.65 -14.61
C GLN A 78 -27.88 35.73 -15.68
N ARG A 79 -28.65 36.76 -15.30
CA ARG A 79 -28.95 37.92 -16.15
C ARG A 79 -28.06 39.12 -15.82
N GLY A 80 -27.75 39.92 -16.83
CA GLY A 80 -27.09 41.22 -16.67
C GLY A 80 -28.02 42.27 -16.07
N ASP A 81 -27.48 43.46 -15.80
CA ASP A 81 -28.28 44.61 -15.32
C ASP A 81 -29.31 45.10 -16.37
N ASP A 82 -29.11 44.71 -17.63
CA ASP A 82 -30.03 44.91 -18.76
C ASP A 82 -31.14 43.86 -18.86
N GLY A 83 -31.11 42.83 -17.98
CA GLY A 83 -32.04 41.71 -18.00
C GLY A 83 -31.69 40.62 -19.02
N GLU A 84 -30.64 40.78 -19.82
CA GLU A 84 -30.20 39.80 -20.81
C GLU A 84 -29.43 38.64 -20.18
N GLY A 85 -29.53 37.43 -20.73
CA GLY A 85 -28.87 36.25 -20.18
C GLY A 85 -27.35 36.26 -20.41
N ARG A 86 -26.54 36.55 -19.38
CA ARG A 86 -25.08 36.72 -19.52
C ARG A 86 -24.29 35.45 -19.24
N PHE A 87 -24.78 34.59 -18.35
CA PHE A 87 -24.08 33.38 -17.97
C PHE A 87 -25.03 32.22 -17.80
N VAL A 88 -24.78 31.13 -18.52
CA VAL A 88 -25.56 29.91 -18.46
C VAL A 88 -24.67 28.77 -17.96
N ILE A 89 -25.14 28.03 -16.96
CA ILE A 89 -24.54 26.76 -16.55
C ILE A 89 -25.46 25.64 -17.01
N GLU A 90 -24.89 24.67 -17.72
CA GLU A 90 -25.54 23.42 -18.10
C GLU A 90 -24.82 22.27 -17.39
N ALA A 91 -25.46 21.62 -16.43
CA ALA A 91 -24.85 20.57 -15.63
C ALA A 91 -25.14 19.18 -16.21
N LYS A 92 -24.14 18.31 -16.26
CA LYS A 92 -24.31 16.93 -16.72
C LYS A 92 -23.53 15.94 -15.87
N PHE A 93 -24.21 15.16 -15.03
CA PHE A 93 -23.57 14.05 -14.32
C PHE A 93 -23.41 12.85 -15.25
N ASP A 94 -24.49 12.18 -15.65
CA ASP A 94 -24.41 10.97 -16.49
C ASP A 94 -25.16 11.05 -17.84
N ALA A 95 -25.93 12.11 -18.05
CA ALA A 95 -26.67 12.31 -19.30
C ALA A 95 -25.78 12.63 -20.51
N SER A 96 -26.19 12.15 -21.69
CA SER A 96 -25.60 12.53 -22.98
C SER A 96 -25.96 13.97 -23.37
N LEU A 97 -25.19 14.57 -24.27
CA LEU A 97 -25.52 15.87 -24.85
C LEU A 97 -26.76 15.76 -25.76
N MET A 98 -27.78 16.60 -25.54
CA MET A 98 -28.95 16.69 -26.42
C MET A 98 -28.57 17.21 -27.79
N SER A 99 -29.29 16.87 -28.86
CA SER A 99 -28.93 17.29 -30.23
C SER A 99 -28.83 18.81 -30.42
N THR A 100 -29.54 19.59 -29.60
CA THR A 100 -29.55 21.07 -29.62
C THR A 100 -28.32 21.71 -28.95
N GLN A 101 -27.53 20.95 -28.20
CA GLN A 101 -26.38 21.46 -27.45
C GLN A 101 -25.08 21.35 -28.26
N PRO A 102 -24.08 22.24 -28.12
CA PRO A 102 -24.15 23.52 -27.44
C PRO A 102 -24.77 24.63 -28.32
N VAL A 103 -24.96 24.38 -29.62
CA VAL A 103 -25.22 25.42 -30.63
C VAL A 103 -26.46 26.25 -30.31
N SER A 104 -27.61 25.62 -30.11
CA SER A 104 -28.84 26.37 -29.84
C SER A 104 -28.82 27.13 -28.51
N TYR A 105 -27.97 26.71 -27.57
CA TYR A 105 -27.80 27.41 -26.28
C TYR A 105 -26.90 28.64 -26.43
N LEU A 106 -25.91 28.58 -27.33
CA LEU A 106 -25.10 29.75 -27.69
C LEU A 106 -25.94 30.80 -28.44
N ASP A 107 -26.89 30.38 -29.26
CA ASP A 107 -27.79 31.29 -29.98
C ASP A 107 -28.68 32.12 -29.04
N GLN A 108 -28.98 31.60 -27.84
CA GLN A 108 -29.77 32.32 -26.82
C GLN A 108 -28.97 33.41 -26.09
N LEU A 109 -27.64 33.35 -26.14
CA LEU A 109 -26.82 34.37 -25.51
C LEU A 109 -26.87 35.68 -26.33
N PRO A 110 -26.85 36.85 -25.67
CA PRO A 110 -26.96 38.14 -26.33
C PRO A 110 -25.84 38.36 -27.34
N GLU A 111 -26.16 39.02 -28.45
CA GLU A 111 -25.21 39.36 -29.52
C GLU A 111 -24.19 40.42 -29.08
N ALA A 112 -24.59 41.32 -28.17
CA ALA A 112 -23.75 42.40 -27.69
C ALA A 112 -23.33 42.15 -26.23
N GLY A 113 -22.03 42.32 -25.93
CA GLY A 113 -21.45 42.16 -24.61
C GLY A 113 -21.02 40.72 -24.30
N VAL A 114 -20.05 40.60 -23.39
CA VAL A 114 -19.47 39.31 -23.00
C VAL A 114 -20.53 38.40 -22.38
N SER A 115 -20.62 37.17 -22.88
CA SER A 115 -21.49 36.12 -22.36
C SER A 115 -20.81 34.76 -22.43
N ALA A 116 -21.25 33.81 -21.59
CA ALA A 116 -20.69 32.46 -21.59
C ALA A 116 -21.73 31.38 -21.33
N LEU A 117 -21.65 30.30 -22.12
CA LEU A 117 -22.25 29.01 -21.86
C LEU A 117 -21.20 28.09 -21.25
N MET A 118 -21.45 27.60 -20.04
CA MET A 118 -20.53 26.78 -19.27
C MET A 118 -21.12 25.41 -18.98
N PHE A 119 -20.49 24.37 -19.50
CA PHE A 119 -20.81 23.00 -19.10
C PHE A 119 -20.14 22.67 -17.77
N LEU A 120 -20.91 22.15 -16.82
CA LEU A 120 -20.46 21.77 -15.50
C LEU A 120 -20.61 20.26 -15.28
N VAL A 121 -19.49 19.54 -15.25
CA VAL A 121 -19.50 18.07 -15.31
C VAL A 121 -18.58 17.41 -14.28
N PRO A 122 -18.71 16.11 -14.03
CA PRO A 122 -17.70 15.31 -13.35
C PRO A 122 -16.31 15.47 -13.95
N THR A 123 -15.29 15.40 -13.10
CA THR A 123 -13.87 15.58 -13.50
C THR A 123 -13.46 14.66 -14.66
N LEU A 124 -13.96 13.42 -14.69
CA LEU A 124 -13.64 12.45 -15.74
C LEU A 124 -14.36 12.71 -17.07
N ARG A 125 -15.47 13.46 -17.07
CA ARG A 125 -16.26 13.76 -18.28
C ARG A 125 -15.78 14.96 -19.06
N VAL A 126 -14.92 15.78 -18.47
CA VAL A 126 -14.41 16.96 -19.18
C VAL A 126 -13.67 16.55 -20.46
N GLU A 127 -12.81 15.52 -20.38
CA GLU A 127 -12.05 15.01 -21.52
C GLU A 127 -12.92 14.29 -22.56
N GLU A 128 -14.09 13.76 -22.15
CA GLU A 128 -15.06 13.15 -23.06
C GLU A 128 -15.86 14.22 -23.81
N LEU A 129 -16.43 15.17 -23.07
CA LEU A 129 -17.42 16.08 -23.62
C LEU A 129 -16.78 17.24 -24.36
N TRP A 130 -15.57 17.67 -23.97
CA TRP A 130 -14.93 18.81 -24.61
C TRP A 130 -14.73 18.62 -26.13
N PRO A 131 -14.14 17.52 -26.62
CA PRO A 131 -14.02 17.28 -28.06
C PRO A 131 -15.38 17.16 -28.77
N LEU A 132 -16.40 16.62 -28.09
CA LEU A 132 -17.74 16.47 -28.66
C LEU A 132 -18.44 17.83 -28.83
N LEU A 133 -18.27 18.74 -27.86
CA LEU A 133 -18.79 20.10 -27.95
C LEU A 133 -18.16 20.87 -29.12
N LEU A 134 -16.83 20.81 -29.25
CA LEU A 134 -16.12 21.42 -30.37
C LEU A 134 -16.50 20.79 -31.72
N GLY A 135 -16.58 19.46 -31.78
CA GLY A 135 -16.99 18.76 -33.00
C GLY A 135 -18.41 19.11 -33.48
N ARG A 136 -19.30 19.55 -32.58
CA ARG A 136 -20.62 20.07 -32.96
C ARG A 136 -20.56 21.49 -33.51
N LEU A 137 -19.67 22.34 -33.00
CA LEU A 137 -19.40 23.65 -33.62
C LEU A 137 -18.81 23.47 -35.03
N ASP A 138 -17.83 22.58 -35.16
CA ASP A 138 -17.20 22.27 -36.45
C ASP A 138 -18.23 21.72 -37.45
N GLY A 139 -19.15 20.84 -36.99
CA GLY A 139 -20.22 20.26 -37.80
C GLY A 139 -21.21 21.28 -38.36
N GLU A 140 -21.46 22.37 -37.64
CA GLU A 140 -22.30 23.50 -38.07
C GLU A 140 -21.49 24.62 -38.76
N GLY A 141 -20.16 24.45 -38.91
CA GLY A 141 -19.29 25.44 -39.54
C GLY A 141 -19.08 26.71 -38.70
N ILE A 142 -19.25 26.65 -37.39
CA ILE A 142 -19.07 27.77 -36.47
C ILE A 142 -17.57 27.89 -36.14
N ALA A 143 -16.95 29.00 -36.57
CA ALA A 143 -15.56 29.30 -36.26
C ALA A 143 -15.38 29.78 -34.81
N TYR A 144 -14.28 29.41 -34.18
CA TYR A 144 -13.95 29.80 -32.80
C TYR A 144 -12.44 29.97 -32.58
N ALA A 145 -12.11 30.80 -31.61
CA ALA A 145 -10.74 31.06 -31.17
C ALA A 145 -10.48 30.42 -29.79
N GLN A 146 -9.41 29.64 -29.69
CA GLN A 146 -8.94 29.08 -28.43
C GLN A 146 -8.40 30.18 -27.50
N LEU A 147 -8.84 30.16 -26.25
CA LEU A 147 -8.35 31.08 -25.21
C LEU A 147 -7.20 30.46 -24.40
N GLU A 148 -6.57 31.28 -23.56
CA GLU A 148 -5.50 30.85 -22.65
C GLU A 148 -5.97 29.72 -21.72
N TYR A 149 -7.23 29.78 -21.26
CA TYR A 149 -7.85 28.65 -20.57
C TYR A 149 -8.17 27.53 -21.58
N PRO A 150 -7.54 26.34 -21.49
CA PRO A 150 -7.61 25.32 -22.55
C PRO A 150 -9.02 24.75 -22.83
N ARG A 151 -9.93 24.90 -21.87
CA ARG A 151 -11.29 24.37 -21.92
C ARG A 151 -12.32 25.49 -22.09
N CYS A 152 -11.91 26.57 -22.73
CA CYS A 152 -12.82 27.63 -23.16
C CYS A 152 -12.41 28.18 -24.53
N VAL A 153 -13.39 28.47 -25.37
CA VAL A 153 -13.25 29.10 -26.68
C VAL A 153 -14.16 30.31 -26.80
N ARG A 154 -13.75 31.29 -27.59
CA ARG A 154 -14.59 32.43 -27.99
C ARG A 154 -15.12 32.19 -29.40
N ILE A 155 -16.42 32.41 -29.63
CA ILE A 155 -17.02 32.23 -30.95
C ILE A 155 -16.65 33.43 -31.84
N ASP A 156 -16.11 33.16 -33.03
CA ASP A 156 -15.63 34.21 -33.93
C ASP A 156 -16.78 35.09 -34.42
N GLY A 157 -16.51 36.40 -34.52
CA GLY A 157 -17.53 37.39 -34.86
C GLY A 157 -18.45 37.79 -33.70
N THR A 158 -18.29 37.20 -32.50
CA THR A 158 -19.11 37.50 -31.33
C THR A 158 -18.26 37.69 -30.05
N GLU A 159 -18.92 38.09 -28.96
CA GLU A 159 -18.38 38.09 -27.59
C GLU A 159 -18.89 36.90 -26.75
N LYS A 160 -19.43 35.87 -27.43
CA LYS A 160 -19.95 34.65 -26.80
C LYS A 160 -18.82 33.66 -26.55
N HIS A 161 -18.89 32.97 -25.41
CA HIS A 161 -17.91 31.98 -25.00
C HIS A 161 -18.56 30.63 -24.72
N LEU A 162 -17.85 29.56 -25.09
CA LEU A 162 -18.19 28.20 -24.72
C LEU A 162 -17.08 27.63 -23.85
N CYS A 163 -17.41 27.27 -22.62
CA CYS A 163 -16.45 26.68 -21.69
C CYS A 163 -16.96 25.37 -21.07
N ILE A 164 -16.04 24.56 -20.56
CA ILE A 164 -16.36 23.40 -19.73
C ILE A 164 -15.43 23.35 -18.51
N ILE A 165 -16.02 23.14 -17.34
CA ILE A 165 -15.30 22.97 -16.08
C ILE A 165 -15.85 21.79 -15.30
N ASP A 166 -15.08 21.33 -14.31
CA ASP A 166 -15.53 20.33 -13.37
C ASP A 166 -16.11 20.93 -12.08
N TRP A 167 -16.99 20.17 -11.42
CA TRP A 167 -17.60 20.54 -10.13
C TRP A 167 -16.56 20.87 -9.06
N THR A 168 -15.41 20.20 -9.07
CA THR A 168 -14.36 20.44 -8.07
C THR A 168 -13.80 21.85 -8.23
N THR A 169 -13.45 22.24 -9.45
CA THR A 169 -12.94 23.57 -9.82
C THR A 169 -13.93 24.68 -9.43
N LEU A 170 -15.21 24.52 -9.77
CA LEU A 170 -16.24 25.48 -9.40
C LEU A 170 -16.34 25.64 -7.88
N LEU A 171 -16.52 24.53 -7.15
CA LEU A 171 -16.75 24.58 -5.71
C LEU A 171 -15.49 25.00 -4.94
N ASP A 172 -14.28 24.71 -5.44
CA ASP A 172 -13.03 25.18 -4.83
C ASP A 172 -12.89 26.71 -4.93
N SER A 173 -13.38 27.33 -6.01
CA SER A 173 -13.32 28.78 -6.17
C SER A 173 -14.11 29.54 -5.09
N MET A 174 -15.14 28.92 -4.52
CA MET A 174 -16.03 29.52 -3.52
C MET A 174 -15.55 29.33 -2.08
N LYS A 175 -14.54 28.49 -1.83
CA LYS A 175 -14.16 28.09 -0.46
C LYS A 175 -13.55 29.21 0.37
N GLU A 176 -12.53 29.86 -0.17
CA GLU A 176 -11.79 30.91 0.55
C GLU A 176 -12.65 32.17 0.74
N PRO A 177 -13.42 32.64 -0.27
CA PRO A 177 -14.35 33.74 -0.06
C PRO A 177 -15.36 33.47 1.05
N LEU A 178 -15.89 32.25 1.16
CA LEU A 178 -16.83 31.87 2.23
C LEU A 178 -16.17 31.63 3.60
N ALA A 179 -14.87 31.91 3.81
CA ALA A 179 -14.18 31.62 5.07
C ALA A 179 -14.89 32.23 6.30
N GLY A 180 -15.47 33.42 6.15
CA GLY A 180 -16.22 34.15 7.18
C GLY A 180 -17.69 33.72 7.34
N ASP A 181 -18.24 32.96 6.39
CA ASP A 181 -19.63 32.52 6.36
C ASP A 181 -19.74 31.03 6.71
N GLU A 182 -20.09 30.74 7.96
CA GLU A 182 -20.20 29.34 8.43
C GLU A 182 -21.33 28.57 7.76
N VAL A 183 -22.44 29.24 7.46
CA VAL A 183 -23.62 28.62 6.85
C VAL A 183 -23.34 28.32 5.39
N GLY A 184 -22.81 29.28 4.63
CA GLY A 184 -22.40 29.07 3.25
C GLY A 184 -21.33 27.98 3.09
N ARG A 185 -20.36 27.88 4.02
CA ARG A 185 -19.40 26.76 4.04
C ARG A 185 -20.06 25.41 4.29
N ALA A 186 -21.09 25.36 5.14
CA ALA A 186 -21.82 24.13 5.39
C ALA A 186 -22.62 23.70 4.15
N ASP A 187 -23.30 24.64 3.49
CA ASP A 187 -24.08 24.38 2.26
C ASP A 187 -23.17 23.95 1.10
N LEU A 188 -22.05 24.67 0.89
CA LEU A 188 -21.03 24.30 -0.11
C LEU A 188 -20.48 22.89 0.14
N ARG A 189 -20.31 22.52 1.40
CA ARG A 189 -19.88 21.16 1.78
C ARG A 189 -20.93 20.11 1.42
N GLN A 190 -22.22 20.37 1.63
CA GLN A 190 -23.31 19.48 1.22
C GLN A 190 -23.31 19.27 -0.30
N LEU A 191 -23.23 20.35 -1.08
CA LEU A 191 -23.18 20.28 -2.54
C LEU A 191 -21.95 19.52 -3.04
N ARG A 192 -20.78 19.77 -2.44
CA ARG A 192 -19.56 18.99 -2.74
C ARG A 192 -19.72 17.51 -2.45
N GLY A 193 -20.44 17.14 -1.38
CA GLY A 193 -20.76 15.74 -1.10
C GLY A 193 -21.63 15.10 -2.17
N LEU A 194 -22.66 15.82 -2.63
CA LEU A 194 -23.55 15.37 -3.70
C LEU A 194 -22.79 15.18 -5.03
N ALA A 195 -21.97 16.16 -5.43
CA ALA A 195 -21.17 16.08 -6.65
C ALA A 195 -20.22 14.87 -6.61
N ARG A 196 -19.47 14.68 -5.51
CA ARG A 196 -18.58 13.52 -5.35
C ARG A 196 -19.32 12.18 -5.41
N PHE A 197 -20.54 12.12 -4.88
CA PHE A 197 -21.35 10.92 -4.96
C PHE A 197 -21.75 10.60 -6.40
N ALA A 198 -22.15 11.61 -7.18
CA ALA A 198 -22.45 11.45 -8.60
C ALA A 198 -21.21 11.03 -9.40
N GLU A 199 -20.06 11.65 -9.18
CA GLU A 199 -18.78 11.26 -9.80
C GLU A 199 -18.40 9.80 -9.48
N ALA A 200 -18.57 9.37 -8.22
CA ALA A 200 -18.29 8.00 -7.81
C ALA A 200 -19.27 6.98 -8.42
N LYS A 201 -20.54 7.36 -8.64
CA LYS A 201 -21.54 6.52 -9.31
C LYS A 201 -21.22 6.37 -10.80
N GLU A 202 -20.86 7.46 -11.47
CA GLU A 202 -20.46 7.45 -12.88
C GLU A 202 -19.17 6.63 -13.09
N SER A 203 -18.17 6.83 -12.22
CA SER A 203 -16.92 6.05 -12.23
C SER A 203 -17.15 4.55 -12.04
N LYS A 204 -18.20 4.12 -11.32
CA LYS A 204 -18.57 2.70 -11.15
C LYS A 204 -19.27 2.12 -12.37
N ALA A 205 -19.93 2.95 -13.18
CA ALA A 205 -20.66 2.54 -14.37
C ALA A 205 -19.75 2.43 -15.61
N ARG A 206 -18.63 3.16 -15.62
CA ARG A 206 -17.79 3.34 -16.81
C ARG A 206 -16.47 2.59 -16.71
N LEU A 207 -16.31 1.54 -17.51
CA LEU A 207 -15.01 0.88 -17.72
C LEU A 207 -14.22 1.68 -18.78
N PRO A 208 -12.92 1.93 -18.59
CA PRO A 208 -12.11 2.62 -19.59
C PRO A 208 -12.10 1.86 -20.93
N GLY A 209 -12.08 2.60 -22.05
CA GLY A 209 -11.98 2.00 -23.39
C GLY A 209 -10.59 1.43 -23.71
N GLU A 210 -10.49 0.75 -24.86
CA GLU A 210 -9.23 0.18 -25.38
C GLU A 210 -8.11 1.23 -25.47
N GLU A 211 -8.45 2.47 -25.78
CA GLU A 211 -7.50 3.59 -25.88
C GLU A 211 -6.81 3.92 -24.55
N MET A 212 -7.55 3.92 -23.44
CA MET A 212 -6.99 4.14 -22.10
C MET A 212 -6.07 2.99 -21.71
N VAL A 213 -6.47 1.74 -21.98
CA VAL A 213 -5.61 0.57 -21.74
C VAL A 213 -4.33 0.66 -22.55
N ASN A 214 -4.43 1.01 -23.84
CA ASN A 214 -3.29 1.18 -24.71
C ASN A 214 -2.41 2.35 -24.26
N ALA A 215 -2.99 3.44 -23.76
CA ALA A 215 -2.23 4.58 -23.24
C ALA A 215 -1.49 4.23 -21.94
N VAL A 216 -2.13 3.53 -21.00
CA VAL A 216 -1.49 3.05 -19.77
C VAL A 216 -0.38 2.03 -20.06
N VAL A 217 -0.61 1.11 -21.01
CA VAL A 217 0.43 0.18 -21.49
C VAL A 217 1.58 0.95 -22.16
N LYS A 218 1.29 1.97 -22.96
CA LYS A 218 2.32 2.81 -23.59
C LYS A 218 3.12 3.60 -22.56
N LEU A 219 2.48 4.12 -21.51
CA LEU A 219 3.15 4.78 -20.39
C LEU A 219 4.10 3.83 -19.69
N GLY A 220 3.66 2.58 -19.44
CA GLY A 220 4.58 1.53 -19.04
C GLY A 220 5.79 1.50 -19.99
N LYS A 221 5.60 1.31 -21.30
CA LYS A 221 6.73 1.21 -22.27
C LYS A 221 7.69 2.39 -22.18
N ALA A 222 7.15 3.61 -22.09
CA ALA A 222 7.92 4.85 -22.03
C ALA A 222 8.71 4.99 -20.72
N ALA A 223 8.16 4.50 -19.61
CA ALA A 223 8.84 4.41 -18.31
C ALA A 223 9.89 3.28 -18.23
N GLY A 224 10.19 2.60 -19.34
CA GLY A 224 11.18 1.51 -19.39
C GLY A 224 10.63 0.12 -19.04
N TRP A 225 9.37 0.02 -18.57
CA TRP A 225 8.62 -1.20 -18.17
C TRP A 225 8.70 -2.38 -19.16
N LEU A 226 8.78 -2.10 -20.46
CA LEU A 226 8.75 -3.08 -21.55
C LEU A 226 10.04 -3.06 -22.39
N ALA A 227 10.97 -2.17 -22.07
CA ALA A 227 12.22 -1.96 -22.80
C ALA A 227 13.41 -2.65 -22.12
N THR A 228 13.28 -3.03 -20.84
CA THR A 228 14.29 -3.81 -20.16
C THR A 228 14.27 -5.25 -20.67
N THR A 229 15.46 -5.81 -20.82
CA THR A 229 15.85 -7.06 -21.49
C THR A 229 15.05 -8.31 -21.05
N THR A 230 14.21 -8.21 -20.03
CA THR A 230 13.34 -9.19 -19.37
C THR A 230 12.12 -9.63 -20.20
N MET A 231 11.65 -8.85 -21.17
CA MET A 231 10.44 -9.15 -21.98
C MET A 231 10.74 -9.58 -23.43
N ARG A 232 11.98 -9.95 -23.75
CA ARG A 232 12.30 -10.59 -25.04
C ARG A 232 11.94 -12.08 -24.98
N GLY A 233 10.69 -12.43 -25.29
CA GLY A 233 10.31 -13.83 -25.53
C GLY A 233 8.83 -14.20 -25.39
N GLY A 234 7.98 -13.32 -24.88
CA GLY A 234 6.55 -13.61 -24.72
C GLY A 234 5.72 -13.27 -25.96
N ALA A 235 4.81 -14.15 -26.36
CA ALA A 235 3.80 -13.83 -27.36
C ALA A 235 2.92 -12.66 -26.88
N TYR A 236 2.93 -11.56 -27.63
CA TYR A 236 2.09 -10.40 -27.38
C TYR A 236 0.68 -10.70 -27.89
N GLY A 237 -0.27 -10.90 -26.99
CA GLY A 237 -1.67 -11.14 -27.34
C GLY A 237 -2.61 -10.24 -26.56
N ILE A 238 -3.65 -9.75 -27.23
CA ILE A 238 -4.87 -9.24 -26.57
C ILE A 238 -5.66 -10.49 -26.19
N THR A 239 -5.77 -10.80 -24.90
CA THR A 239 -6.69 -11.84 -24.42
C THR A 239 -8.04 -11.19 -24.13
N ARG A 240 -9.05 -11.56 -24.90
CA ARG A 240 -10.45 -11.22 -24.66
C ARG A 240 -11.10 -12.42 -23.99
N GLN A 241 -11.17 -12.42 -22.66
CA GLN A 241 -11.94 -13.43 -21.92
C GLN A 241 -12.99 -12.73 -21.08
N GLY A 242 -14.27 -12.95 -21.37
CA GLY A 242 -15.38 -12.46 -20.53
C GLY A 242 -15.62 -10.95 -20.52
N GLY A 243 -15.08 -10.18 -21.47
CA GLY A 243 -15.28 -8.72 -21.57
C GLY A 243 -14.16 -7.86 -20.98
N ASP A 244 -13.11 -8.50 -20.45
CA ASP A 244 -11.94 -7.83 -19.90
C ASP A 244 -10.87 -7.59 -20.99
N TYR A 245 -10.23 -6.41 -20.97
CA TYR A 245 -9.22 -5.98 -21.94
C TYR A 245 -7.85 -5.84 -21.26
N GLY A 246 -6.82 -6.50 -21.75
CA GLY A 246 -5.48 -6.35 -21.17
C GLY A 246 -4.37 -6.97 -22.00
N ARG A 247 -3.16 -6.92 -21.47
CA ARG A 247 -1.95 -7.51 -22.05
C ARG A 247 -1.30 -8.46 -21.08
N TYR A 248 -0.77 -9.54 -21.62
CA TYR A 248 -0.02 -10.55 -20.89
C TYR A 248 1.48 -10.44 -21.15
N ALA A 249 2.27 -10.77 -20.14
CA ALA A 249 3.71 -10.89 -20.13
C ALA A 249 4.13 -12.14 -19.36
N ARG A 250 5.30 -12.68 -19.69
CA ARG A 250 5.87 -13.84 -19.01
C ARG A 250 7.28 -13.52 -18.53
N LEU A 251 7.53 -13.74 -17.24
CA LEU A 251 8.84 -13.65 -16.62
C LEU A 251 9.37 -15.08 -16.47
N ASP A 252 10.22 -15.49 -17.40
CA ASP A 252 10.76 -16.86 -17.47
C ASP A 252 12.16 -16.99 -16.83
N ARG A 253 12.38 -16.39 -15.65
CA ARG A 253 13.66 -16.44 -14.93
C ARG A 253 13.65 -17.54 -13.85
N LEU A 254 14.10 -17.23 -12.62
CA LEU A 254 14.15 -18.18 -11.49
C LEU A 254 12.76 -18.76 -11.20
N TYR A 255 11.75 -17.88 -11.17
CA TYR A 255 10.34 -18.26 -11.15
C TYR A 255 9.74 -18.13 -12.55
N LYS A 256 8.75 -18.97 -12.85
CA LYS A 256 8.00 -18.91 -14.12
C LYS A 256 6.73 -18.09 -13.88
N LEU A 257 6.86 -16.78 -13.73
CA LEU A 257 5.70 -15.94 -13.43
C LEU A 257 5.02 -15.46 -14.71
N GLY A 258 3.69 -15.44 -14.68
CA GLY A 258 2.86 -14.82 -15.69
C GLY A 258 2.21 -13.56 -15.14
N ILE A 259 2.29 -12.48 -15.88
CA ILE A 259 1.74 -11.18 -15.49
C ILE A 259 0.72 -10.75 -16.52
N TRP A 260 -0.42 -10.24 -16.07
CA TRP A 260 -1.39 -9.59 -16.94
C TRP A 260 -1.75 -8.22 -16.38
N LEU A 261 -1.75 -7.20 -17.22
CA LEU A 261 -2.21 -5.85 -16.90
C LEU A 261 -3.43 -5.53 -17.76
N GLY A 262 -4.54 -5.16 -17.13
CA GLY A 262 -5.74 -4.82 -17.89
C GLY A 262 -6.94 -4.45 -17.04
N ILE A 263 -8.07 -4.27 -17.72
CA ILE A 263 -9.35 -3.92 -17.14
C ILE A 263 -10.05 -5.17 -16.66
N ASN A 264 -10.36 -5.24 -15.37
CA ASN A 264 -11.16 -6.32 -14.80
C ASN A 264 -12.51 -5.79 -14.32
N SER A 265 -13.54 -6.01 -15.14
CA SER A 265 -14.91 -5.52 -14.91
C SER A 265 -15.58 -6.15 -13.68
N ARG A 266 -15.18 -7.36 -13.28
CA ARG A 266 -15.73 -8.06 -12.12
C ARG A 266 -15.11 -7.54 -10.82
N LEU A 267 -13.78 -7.41 -10.78
CA LEU A 267 -13.07 -6.87 -9.63
C LEU A 267 -13.38 -5.39 -9.44
N HIS A 268 -13.52 -4.62 -10.53
CA HIS A 268 -13.98 -3.25 -10.45
C HIS A 268 -15.35 -3.11 -9.77
N ARG A 269 -16.34 -3.92 -10.17
CA ARG A 269 -17.66 -3.94 -9.54
C ARG A 269 -17.61 -4.36 -8.06
N LYS A 270 -16.69 -5.26 -7.72
CA LYS A 270 -16.56 -5.80 -6.35
C LYS A 270 -15.85 -4.84 -5.39
N PHE A 271 -14.78 -4.19 -5.84
CA PHE A 271 -13.88 -3.42 -4.96
C PHE A 271 -13.91 -1.90 -5.19
N ALA A 272 -14.43 -1.45 -6.34
CA ALA A 272 -14.65 -0.04 -6.69
C ALA A 272 -13.44 0.91 -6.54
N SER A 273 -12.23 0.40 -6.34
CA SER A 273 -11.00 1.18 -6.16
C SER A 273 -10.43 1.65 -7.51
N THR A 274 -10.46 0.78 -8.52
CA THR A 274 -9.92 1.05 -9.86
C THR A 274 -10.47 0.04 -10.87
N PRO A 275 -10.63 0.42 -12.15
CA PRO A 275 -10.93 -0.53 -13.21
C PRO A 275 -9.69 -1.28 -13.71
N LEU A 276 -8.48 -0.82 -13.38
CA LEU A 276 -7.21 -1.37 -13.87
C LEU A 276 -6.55 -2.27 -12.82
N TRP A 277 -6.12 -3.45 -13.25
CA TRP A 277 -5.66 -4.51 -12.38
C TRP A 277 -4.41 -5.18 -12.95
N VAL A 278 -3.50 -5.57 -12.05
CA VAL A 278 -2.41 -6.48 -12.34
C VAL A 278 -2.77 -7.86 -11.79
N MET A 279 -2.76 -8.87 -12.65
CA MET A 279 -2.83 -10.27 -12.28
C MET A 279 -1.43 -10.86 -12.30
N CYS A 280 -1.08 -11.60 -11.27
CA CYS A 280 0.09 -12.45 -11.23
C CYS A 280 -0.34 -13.91 -11.20
N THR A 281 0.45 -14.78 -11.83
CA THR A 281 0.29 -16.23 -11.89
C THR A 281 1.65 -16.90 -11.75
N ASP A 282 1.72 -18.02 -11.06
CA ASP A 282 2.91 -18.86 -10.99
C ASP A 282 2.73 -20.09 -11.89
N TRP A 283 3.50 -20.15 -12.97
CA TRP A 283 3.50 -21.22 -13.97
C TRP A 283 4.55 -22.30 -13.66
N ALA A 284 5.42 -22.09 -12.66
CA ALA A 284 6.43 -23.09 -12.30
C ALA A 284 5.76 -24.30 -11.62
N TYR A 285 4.62 -24.07 -11.00
CA TYR A 285 3.75 -25.10 -10.41
C TYR A 285 2.72 -25.63 -11.41
N ALA A 286 3.22 -26.21 -12.50
CA ALA A 286 2.42 -26.80 -13.58
C ALA A 286 1.54 -27.99 -13.12
N ASP A 287 1.81 -28.58 -11.94
CA ASP A 287 1.15 -29.82 -11.49
C ASP A 287 0.14 -29.63 -10.34
N GLY A 288 -0.32 -28.39 -10.11
CA GLY A 288 -1.53 -28.15 -9.31
C GLY A 288 -1.39 -27.94 -7.80
N GLN A 289 -0.19 -27.66 -7.27
CA GLN A 289 -0.01 -27.40 -5.82
C GLN A 289 -0.09 -25.92 -5.39
N GLY A 290 -0.36 -24.97 -6.29
CA GLY A 290 -0.55 -23.55 -5.91
C GLY A 290 0.71 -22.70 -6.06
N TRP A 291 0.78 -21.57 -5.35
CA TRP A 291 1.88 -20.59 -5.42
C TRP A 291 3.15 -21.07 -4.71
N ASN A 292 4.33 -20.67 -5.20
CA ASN A 292 5.54 -20.72 -4.39
C ASN A 292 5.35 -19.91 -3.07
N PRO A 293 5.49 -20.53 -1.87
CA PRO A 293 5.21 -19.85 -0.60
C PRO A 293 6.05 -18.60 -0.35
N GLY A 294 7.32 -18.59 -0.78
CA GLY A 294 8.21 -17.44 -0.63
C GLY A 294 7.79 -16.27 -1.52
N VAL A 295 7.45 -16.55 -2.79
CA VAL A 295 6.92 -15.54 -3.72
C VAL A 295 5.61 -14.95 -3.20
N LYS A 296 4.70 -15.80 -2.71
CA LYS A 296 3.42 -15.36 -2.15
C LYS A 296 3.61 -14.45 -0.93
N ALA A 297 4.47 -14.85 0.02
CA ALA A 297 4.76 -14.06 1.21
C ALA A 297 5.35 -12.67 0.88
N ILE A 298 6.21 -12.57 -0.13
CA ILE A 298 6.78 -11.30 -0.59
C ILE A 298 5.69 -10.40 -1.20
N LEU A 299 4.87 -10.97 -2.08
CA LEU A 299 3.74 -10.23 -2.67
C LEU A 299 2.77 -9.74 -1.58
N GLU A 300 2.44 -10.58 -0.60
CA GLU A 300 1.60 -10.20 0.54
C GLU A 300 2.24 -9.09 1.39
N ALA A 301 3.53 -9.19 1.69
CA ALA A 301 4.26 -8.22 2.50
C ALA A 301 4.44 -6.86 1.81
N ARG A 302 4.61 -6.85 0.49
CA ARG A 302 4.94 -5.65 -0.30
C ARG A 302 3.74 -4.97 -0.95
N MET A 303 2.77 -5.75 -1.44
CA MET A 303 1.52 -5.22 -2.00
C MET A 303 0.50 -4.92 -0.90
N GLY A 304 0.68 -5.45 0.31
CA GLY A 304 -0.13 -5.14 1.47
C GLY A 304 -1.59 -5.61 1.34
N PRO A 305 -2.54 -4.97 2.04
CA PRO A 305 -3.94 -5.41 2.12
C PRO A 305 -4.71 -5.31 0.78
N GLU A 306 -4.10 -4.70 -0.24
CA GLU A 306 -4.67 -4.56 -1.57
C GLU A 306 -4.48 -5.81 -2.46
N LEU A 307 -3.71 -6.80 -1.98
CA LEU A 307 -3.57 -8.07 -2.68
C LEU A 307 -4.82 -8.93 -2.52
N HIS A 308 -5.41 -9.34 -3.64
CA HIS A 308 -6.60 -10.18 -3.68
C HIS A 308 -6.31 -11.54 -4.32
N GLU A 309 -6.55 -12.61 -3.57
CA GLU A 309 -6.41 -13.98 -4.08
C GLU A 309 -7.73 -14.48 -4.70
N ALA A 310 -7.64 -15.00 -5.92
CA ALA A 310 -8.76 -15.64 -6.61
C ALA A 310 -8.28 -16.90 -7.35
N GLY A 311 -8.62 -18.07 -6.81
CA GLY A 311 -8.15 -19.35 -7.38
C GLY A 311 -6.62 -19.44 -7.37
N LYS A 312 -6.01 -19.61 -8.56
CA LYS A 312 -4.54 -19.69 -8.72
C LYS A 312 -3.89 -18.35 -9.09
N THR A 313 -4.63 -17.25 -8.95
CA THR A 313 -4.21 -15.92 -9.41
C THR A 313 -4.22 -14.94 -8.25
N LEU A 314 -3.22 -14.07 -8.22
CA LEU A 314 -3.15 -12.93 -7.31
C LEU A 314 -3.44 -11.67 -8.09
N TRP A 315 -4.25 -10.78 -7.52
CA TRP A 315 -4.73 -9.57 -8.16
C TRP A 315 -4.39 -8.35 -7.32
N VAL A 316 -3.79 -7.34 -7.94
CA VAL A 316 -3.45 -6.07 -7.31
C VAL A 316 -4.16 -4.94 -8.06
N PRO A 317 -4.90 -4.06 -7.37
CA PRO A 317 -5.50 -2.89 -7.99
C PRO A 317 -4.40 -1.89 -8.37
N VAL A 318 -4.49 -1.31 -9.57
CA VAL A 318 -3.66 -0.16 -9.95
C VAL A 318 -4.45 1.11 -9.64
N ALA A 319 -4.27 1.61 -8.42
CA ALA A 319 -4.95 2.83 -7.97
C ALA A 319 -4.33 4.09 -8.63
N PRO A 320 -5.14 5.11 -8.94
CA PRO A 320 -4.63 6.38 -9.45
C PRO A 320 -4.02 7.24 -8.33
N GLU A 321 -2.94 7.94 -8.64
CA GLU A 321 -2.19 8.81 -7.73
C GLU A 321 -1.93 10.18 -8.36
N GLY A 322 -2.85 11.12 -8.10
CA GLY A 322 -2.75 12.49 -8.62
C GLY A 322 -2.75 12.57 -10.16
N GLY A 323 -2.55 13.76 -10.74
CA GLY A 323 -2.46 13.92 -12.20
C GLY A 323 -3.78 13.75 -12.98
N ARG A 324 -3.70 13.77 -14.32
CA ARG A 324 -4.84 13.63 -15.25
C ARG A 324 -4.58 12.52 -16.26
N GLY A 325 -5.67 11.98 -16.83
CA GLY A 325 -5.56 10.98 -17.89
C GLY A 325 -4.82 9.71 -17.46
N PRO A 326 -4.13 9.02 -18.39
CA PRO A 326 -3.35 7.81 -18.11
C PRO A 326 -2.20 8.01 -17.11
N ASP A 327 -1.61 9.22 -17.03
CA ASP A 327 -0.42 9.52 -16.21
C ASP A 327 -0.65 9.32 -14.72
N ARG A 328 -1.90 9.46 -14.28
CA ARG A 328 -2.30 9.22 -12.88
C ARG A 328 -2.00 7.80 -12.39
N TYR A 329 -1.76 6.84 -13.27
CA TYR A 329 -1.48 5.46 -12.88
C TYR A 329 0.03 5.14 -12.86
N ALA A 330 0.89 6.08 -13.27
CA ALA A 330 2.32 5.83 -13.46
C ALA A 330 3.00 5.40 -12.16
N ALA A 331 2.86 6.17 -11.09
CA ALA A 331 3.52 5.89 -9.81
C ALA A 331 3.06 4.55 -9.17
N ALA A 332 1.77 4.24 -9.26
CA ALA A 332 1.25 2.95 -8.79
C ALA A 332 1.79 1.78 -9.61
N LEU A 333 1.89 1.93 -10.93
CA LEU A 333 2.49 0.93 -11.81
C LEU A 333 3.98 0.76 -11.52
N GLU A 334 4.73 1.84 -11.32
CA GLU A 334 6.16 1.80 -11.00
C GLU A 334 6.43 1.02 -9.71
N ARG A 335 5.64 1.24 -8.66
CA ARG A 335 5.77 0.46 -7.41
C ARG A 335 5.52 -1.03 -7.62
N ILE A 336 4.42 -1.37 -8.31
CA ILE A 336 4.06 -2.78 -8.57
C ILE A 336 5.16 -3.45 -9.39
N VAL A 337 5.72 -2.75 -10.37
CA VAL A 337 6.83 -3.24 -11.20
C VAL A 337 8.10 -3.44 -10.39
N GLY A 338 8.47 -2.49 -9.53
CA GLY A 338 9.65 -2.65 -8.66
C GLY A 338 9.59 -3.93 -7.82
N ILE A 339 8.43 -4.24 -7.26
CA ILE A 339 8.21 -5.48 -6.49
C ILE A 339 8.35 -6.72 -7.39
N LEU A 340 7.85 -6.68 -8.62
CA LEU A 340 7.94 -7.80 -9.56
C LEU A 340 9.36 -8.01 -10.12
N ASP A 341 10.12 -6.94 -10.31
CA ASP A 341 11.54 -7.00 -10.71
C ASP A 341 12.43 -7.52 -9.57
N GLU A 342 12.17 -7.12 -8.32
CA GLU A 342 12.82 -7.71 -7.14
C GLU A 342 12.60 -9.23 -7.07
N LEU A 343 11.37 -9.68 -7.35
CA LEU A 343 11.04 -11.10 -7.42
C LEU A 343 11.73 -11.83 -8.58
N ALA A 344 12.15 -11.11 -9.62
CA ALA A 344 12.90 -11.67 -10.74
C ALA A 344 14.40 -11.84 -10.44
N GLU A 345 14.96 -11.07 -9.48
CA GLU A 345 16.35 -11.15 -9.01
C GLU A 345 16.45 -11.12 -7.46
N PRO A 346 15.94 -12.17 -6.76
CA PRO A 346 15.66 -12.10 -5.31
C PRO A 346 16.87 -11.90 -4.41
N TRP A 347 18.07 -12.25 -4.89
CA TRP A 347 19.34 -12.10 -4.16
C TRP A 347 19.80 -10.64 -4.04
N GLN A 348 19.16 -9.69 -4.72
CA GLN A 348 19.45 -8.25 -4.59
C GLN A 348 18.67 -7.59 -3.45
N SER A 349 17.69 -8.27 -2.84
CA SER A 349 16.88 -7.74 -1.75
C SER A 349 17.33 -8.30 -0.41
N ASP A 350 17.86 -7.44 0.46
CA ASP A 350 18.26 -7.80 1.82
C ASP A 350 17.12 -8.50 2.58
N ALA A 351 15.88 -8.11 2.34
CA ALA A 351 14.71 -8.71 3.00
C ALA A 351 14.49 -10.19 2.61
N ILE A 352 14.74 -10.56 1.35
CA ILE A 352 14.55 -11.93 0.88
C ILE A 352 15.72 -12.80 1.34
N VAL A 353 16.94 -12.27 1.29
CA VAL A 353 18.12 -12.94 1.84
C VAL A 353 17.93 -13.20 3.35
N LEU A 354 17.45 -12.21 4.10
CA LEU A 354 17.13 -12.36 5.53
C LEU A 354 16.02 -13.39 5.78
N GLU A 355 15.01 -13.48 4.92
CA GLU A 355 13.97 -14.51 5.04
C GLU A 355 14.56 -15.92 4.87
N GLU A 356 15.36 -16.15 3.83
CA GLU A 356 15.98 -17.46 3.60
C GLU A 356 17.00 -17.83 4.68
N VAL A 357 17.80 -16.86 5.15
CA VAL A 357 18.75 -17.04 6.26
C VAL A 357 18.03 -17.32 7.57
N SER A 358 16.89 -16.65 7.84
CA SER A 358 16.14 -16.82 9.08
C SER A 358 15.24 -18.07 9.09
N ARG A 359 14.93 -18.64 7.92
CA ARG A 359 14.01 -19.78 7.74
C ARG A 359 14.29 -20.98 8.66
N PRO A 360 15.54 -21.41 8.91
CA PRO A 360 15.81 -22.52 9.81
C PRO A 360 15.43 -22.24 11.26
N TYR A 361 15.54 -21.00 11.73
CA TYR A 361 15.20 -20.59 13.10
C TYR A 361 13.69 -20.39 13.31
N LYS A 362 12.89 -20.40 12.23
CA LYS A 362 11.42 -20.34 12.29
C LYS A 362 10.76 -21.70 12.43
N GLN A 363 11.52 -22.79 12.33
CA GLN A 363 11.02 -24.15 12.52
C GLN A 363 10.76 -24.42 14.01
N ARG A 364 9.64 -25.07 14.33
CA ARG A 364 9.33 -25.50 15.71
C ARG A 364 10.41 -26.42 16.28
N VAL A 365 11.02 -27.24 15.44
CA VAL A 365 12.13 -28.13 15.80
C VAL A 365 13.30 -27.82 14.87
N MET A 366 14.39 -27.34 15.44
CA MET A 366 15.60 -26.93 14.72
C MET A 366 16.60 -28.09 14.64
N ASN A 367 17.52 -28.03 13.67
CA ASN A 367 18.68 -28.93 13.68
C ASN A 367 19.70 -28.47 14.76
N ASN A 368 20.70 -29.31 15.07
CA ASN A 368 21.63 -29.04 16.16
C ASN A 368 22.46 -27.76 15.98
N VAL A 369 22.78 -27.35 14.75
CA VAL A 369 23.57 -26.16 14.48
C VAL A 369 22.75 -24.91 14.76
N HIS A 370 21.61 -24.75 14.08
CA HIS A 370 20.74 -23.59 14.24
C HIS A 370 20.16 -23.50 15.65
N ARG A 371 19.91 -24.64 16.31
CA ARG A 371 19.46 -24.67 17.71
C ARG A 371 20.51 -24.13 18.67
N SER A 372 21.79 -24.43 18.44
CA SER A 372 22.88 -23.87 19.27
C SER A 372 22.86 -22.35 19.21
N GLU A 373 22.96 -21.80 18.00
CA GLU A 373 22.99 -20.36 17.77
C GLU A 373 21.72 -19.66 18.30
N HIS A 374 20.55 -20.30 18.14
CA HIS A 374 19.29 -19.79 18.67
C HIS A 374 19.29 -19.69 20.20
N VAL A 375 19.71 -20.76 20.89
CA VAL A 375 19.75 -20.79 22.35
C VAL A 375 20.79 -19.82 22.90
N GLU A 376 21.96 -19.72 22.28
CA GLU A 376 22.97 -18.71 22.64
C GLU A 376 22.42 -17.28 22.51
N ALA A 377 21.63 -17.01 21.45
CA ALA A 377 20.98 -15.71 21.27
C ALA A 377 19.92 -15.45 22.35
N VAL A 378 19.10 -16.46 22.70
CA VAL A 378 18.10 -16.37 23.78
C VAL A 378 18.76 -16.08 25.13
N VAL A 379 19.81 -16.83 25.49
CA VAL A 379 20.59 -16.63 26.72
C VAL A 379 21.25 -15.25 26.71
N GLY A 380 21.89 -14.85 25.60
CA GLY A 380 22.49 -13.54 25.44
C GLY A 380 21.52 -12.39 25.63
N LEU A 381 20.30 -12.50 25.10
CA LEU A 381 19.26 -11.50 25.31
C LEU A 381 18.80 -11.44 26.77
N ALA A 382 18.62 -12.58 27.43
CA ALA A 382 18.22 -12.65 28.83
C ALA A 382 19.27 -12.05 29.78
N LEU A 383 20.55 -12.21 29.47
CA LEU A 383 21.68 -11.75 30.30
C LEU A 383 22.18 -10.34 29.96
N LYS A 384 21.72 -9.74 28.85
CA LYS A 384 22.21 -8.46 28.33
C LYS A 384 22.14 -7.34 29.36
N ALA A 385 21.03 -7.25 30.11
CA ALA A 385 20.82 -6.22 31.13
C ALA A 385 21.77 -6.36 32.33
N SER A 386 22.22 -7.59 32.63
CA SER A 386 23.21 -7.87 33.68
C SER A 386 24.65 -7.54 33.26
N GLY A 387 24.90 -7.14 32.01
CA GLY A 387 26.22 -6.74 31.54
C GLY A 387 27.01 -7.85 30.84
N TRP A 388 26.31 -8.88 30.35
CA TRP A 388 26.86 -9.92 29.48
C TRP A 388 26.76 -9.52 28.01
N ALA A 389 27.80 -9.82 27.24
CA ALA A 389 27.84 -9.62 25.79
C ALA A 389 28.13 -10.96 25.10
N ARG A 390 27.49 -11.19 23.95
CA ARG A 390 27.82 -12.34 23.09
C ARG A 390 29.17 -12.13 22.41
N MET A 391 29.95 -13.19 22.38
CA MET A 391 31.21 -13.26 21.66
C MET A 391 30.97 -13.63 20.19
N THR A 392 32.02 -13.57 19.39
CA THR A 392 31.94 -13.98 17.98
C THR A 392 31.95 -15.50 17.88
N PRO A 393 31.42 -16.11 16.79
CA PRO A 393 31.41 -17.57 16.62
C PRO A 393 32.80 -18.26 16.62
N TRP A 394 33.88 -17.47 16.58
CA TRP A 394 35.26 -17.96 16.57
C TRP A 394 35.92 -17.92 17.95
N ASP A 395 35.30 -17.22 18.91
CA ASP A 395 35.77 -17.19 20.29
C ASP A 395 35.49 -18.53 20.97
N SER A 396 36.26 -18.85 22.02
CA SER A 396 36.19 -20.17 22.68
C SER A 396 35.18 -20.24 23.83
N TRP A 397 34.38 -19.19 23.99
CA TRP A 397 33.21 -19.12 24.88
C TRP A 397 32.14 -18.23 24.25
N ASP A 398 30.87 -18.47 24.57
CA ASP A 398 29.74 -17.81 23.91
C ASP A 398 29.43 -16.40 24.43
N LEU A 399 29.65 -16.15 25.73
CA LEU A 399 29.37 -14.86 26.37
C LEU A 399 30.49 -14.44 27.34
N GLU A 400 30.69 -13.13 27.45
CA GLU A 400 31.60 -12.53 28.43
C GLU A 400 30.91 -11.41 29.19
N HIS A 401 31.06 -11.41 30.53
CA HIS A 401 30.57 -10.34 31.38
C HIS A 401 31.56 -9.17 31.40
N LYS A 402 31.08 -7.95 31.66
CA LYS A 402 31.94 -6.75 31.83
C LYS A 402 33.06 -6.88 32.87
N SER A 403 32.97 -7.86 33.79
CA SER A 403 34.03 -8.16 34.76
C SER A 403 35.10 -9.13 34.24
N GLY A 404 34.97 -9.64 33.01
CA GLY A 404 35.87 -10.62 32.40
C GLY A 404 35.50 -12.09 32.66
N VAL A 405 34.39 -12.37 33.33
CA VAL A 405 33.90 -13.75 33.54
C VAL A 405 33.35 -14.30 32.23
N ARG A 406 33.74 -15.52 31.88
CA ARG A 406 33.43 -16.21 30.61
C ARG A 406 32.37 -17.29 30.81
N LEU A 407 31.41 -17.36 29.89
CA LEU A 407 30.27 -18.27 29.97
C LEU A 407 30.12 -19.04 28.65
N GLU A 408 30.02 -20.36 28.76
CA GLU A 408 29.70 -21.27 27.64
C GLU A 408 28.24 -21.75 27.73
N VAL A 409 27.54 -21.76 26.61
CA VAL A 409 26.18 -22.29 26.49
C VAL A 409 26.24 -23.68 25.86
N LYS A 410 25.51 -24.63 26.45
CA LYS A 410 25.34 -25.97 25.90
C LYS A 410 23.86 -26.28 25.79
N GLN A 411 23.43 -26.84 24.66
CA GLN A 411 22.04 -27.22 24.46
C GLN A 411 21.87 -28.70 24.17
N SER A 412 20.70 -29.22 24.51
CA SER A 412 20.20 -30.53 24.10
C SER A 412 18.68 -30.46 24.02
N ALA A 413 18.07 -31.27 23.15
CA ALA A 413 16.61 -31.36 23.03
C ALA A 413 16.15 -32.78 22.73
N ALA A 414 14.98 -33.15 23.25
CA ALA A 414 14.34 -34.43 22.98
C ALA A 414 13.95 -34.56 21.50
N ALA A 415 13.26 -33.54 20.96
CA ALA A 415 12.85 -33.47 19.56
C ALA A 415 13.99 -33.09 18.60
N GLN A 416 14.05 -33.74 17.43
CA GLN A 416 15.05 -33.50 16.37
C GLN A 416 14.38 -33.20 15.03
N ALA A 417 15.07 -32.44 14.17
CA ALA A 417 14.54 -32.02 12.87
C ALA A 417 14.34 -33.19 11.86
N TRP A 418 14.99 -34.34 12.09
CA TRP A 418 14.74 -35.57 11.35
C TRP A 418 13.84 -36.51 12.17
N LYS A 419 13.09 -37.40 11.50
CA LYS A 419 12.33 -38.46 12.17
C LYS A 419 13.27 -39.27 13.06
N SER A 420 13.21 -39.02 14.36
CA SER A 420 13.87 -39.85 15.36
C SER A 420 13.05 -41.12 15.58
N PRO A 421 13.68 -42.23 16.02
CA PRO A 421 12.98 -43.49 16.29
C PRO A 421 11.97 -43.33 17.43
N GLU A 422 11.17 -44.37 17.72
CA GLU A 422 10.12 -44.41 18.76
C GLU A 422 10.53 -44.01 20.21
N ARG A 423 11.81 -43.65 20.46
CA ARG A 423 12.32 -43.23 21.76
C ARG A 423 12.81 -41.78 21.74
N GLN A 424 12.48 -41.06 22.81
CA GLN A 424 13.02 -39.73 23.12
C GLN A 424 14.55 -39.75 23.18
N ASN A 425 15.18 -38.72 22.62
CA ASN A 425 16.62 -38.54 22.77
C ASN A 425 16.93 -38.12 24.21
N PRO A 426 17.84 -38.82 24.91
CA PRO A 426 18.22 -38.43 26.27
C PRO A 426 18.98 -37.10 26.24
N ALA A 427 18.81 -36.28 27.28
CA ALA A 427 19.60 -35.05 27.39
C ALA A 427 21.09 -35.41 27.54
N ARG A 428 21.90 -34.88 26.63
CA ARG A 428 23.35 -35.11 26.65
C ARG A 428 24.09 -33.89 26.13
N PHE A 429 25.00 -33.38 26.94
CA PHE A 429 25.76 -32.17 26.66
C PHE A 429 27.25 -32.49 26.55
N ASP A 430 27.94 -31.89 25.60
CA ASP A 430 29.40 -32.01 25.45
C ASP A 430 30.10 -31.08 26.43
N ILE A 431 31.00 -31.63 27.26
CA ILE A 431 31.80 -30.92 28.26
C ILE A 431 33.28 -31.36 28.19
N ALA A 432 33.69 -31.93 27.06
CA ALA A 432 35.05 -32.39 26.85
C ALA A 432 36.03 -31.21 26.97
N PRO A 433 37.12 -31.38 27.76
CA PRO A 433 38.23 -30.44 27.72
C PRO A 433 38.74 -30.27 26.30
N ARG A 434 39.10 -29.04 25.93
CA ARG A 434 39.69 -28.69 24.64
C ARG A 434 41.22 -28.74 24.76
N THR A 435 41.88 -28.80 23.62
CA THR A 435 43.35 -28.79 23.54
C THR A 435 43.95 -27.39 23.59
N GLY A 436 43.10 -26.36 23.63
CA GLY A 436 43.44 -24.97 23.48
C GLY A 436 42.22 -24.13 23.11
N TYR A 437 42.44 -22.83 22.97
CA TYR A 437 41.45 -21.84 22.58
C TYR A 437 42.02 -20.84 21.58
N TRP A 438 41.14 -20.16 20.85
CA TRP A 438 41.51 -18.99 20.06
C TRP A 438 41.41 -17.74 20.91
N ASP A 439 42.46 -16.93 20.96
CA ASP A 439 42.44 -15.65 21.66
C ASP A 439 41.69 -14.57 20.85
N LYS A 440 41.45 -13.41 21.47
CA LYS A 440 40.74 -12.28 20.83
C LYS A 440 41.49 -11.66 19.63
N LYS A 441 42.75 -12.03 19.40
CA LYS A 441 43.55 -11.61 18.24
C LYS A 441 43.46 -12.62 17.09
N GLY A 442 42.83 -13.78 17.34
CA GLY A 442 42.72 -14.87 16.38
C GLY A 442 43.93 -15.81 16.40
N ASP A 443 44.75 -15.79 17.46
CA ASP A 443 45.88 -16.70 17.63
C ASP A 443 45.47 -17.95 18.42
N TRP A 444 45.94 -19.13 17.99
CA TRP A 444 45.70 -20.38 18.73
C TRP A 444 46.60 -20.47 19.96
N VAL A 445 45.99 -20.61 21.13
CA VAL A 445 46.64 -20.81 22.43
C VAL A 445 46.51 -22.28 22.84
N SER A 446 47.62 -23.00 22.89
CA SER A 446 47.66 -24.43 23.24
C SER A 446 47.63 -24.65 24.76
N GLU A 447 46.49 -24.39 25.38
CA GLU A 447 46.23 -24.59 26.80
C GLU A 447 45.12 -25.66 26.96
N PRO A 448 45.41 -26.90 27.35
CA PRO A 448 44.36 -27.90 27.50
C PRO A 448 43.45 -27.60 28.69
N GLY A 449 42.13 -27.60 28.48
CA GLY A 449 41.18 -27.36 29.56
C GLY A 449 39.78 -26.97 29.07
N ARG A 450 38.98 -26.50 30.02
CA ARG A 450 37.72 -25.81 29.76
C ARG A 450 37.98 -24.31 29.90
N HIS A 451 37.62 -23.53 28.88
CA HIS A 451 38.03 -22.12 28.78
C HIS A 451 36.95 -21.12 29.20
N ALA A 452 35.80 -21.61 29.66
CA ALA A 452 34.77 -20.81 30.30
C ALA A 452 34.81 -20.99 31.82
N ASP A 453 34.41 -19.96 32.55
CA ASP A 453 34.40 -19.94 34.02
C ASP A 453 33.11 -20.56 34.59
N LEU A 454 32.03 -20.49 33.81
CA LEU A 454 30.75 -21.16 34.08
C LEU A 454 30.03 -21.57 32.80
N TYR A 455 29.05 -22.46 32.97
CA TYR A 455 28.28 -23.08 31.89
C TYR A 455 26.79 -22.88 32.13
N VAL A 456 26.06 -22.58 31.05
CA VAL A 456 24.59 -22.63 31.01
C VAL A 456 24.18 -23.81 30.14
N PHE A 457 23.58 -24.82 30.74
CA PHE A 457 23.02 -25.97 30.03
C PHE A 457 21.52 -25.77 29.81
N ALA A 458 21.10 -25.68 28.57
CA ALA A 458 19.71 -25.51 28.15
C ALA A 458 19.12 -26.84 27.66
N TRP A 459 18.10 -27.34 28.36
CA TRP A 459 17.38 -28.55 28.01
C TRP A 459 15.98 -28.23 27.50
N HIS A 460 15.62 -28.77 26.33
CA HIS A 460 14.25 -28.75 25.83
C HIS A 460 13.67 -30.16 25.85
N GLY A 461 12.85 -30.43 26.87
CA GLY A 461 12.31 -31.76 27.14
C GLY A 461 11.03 -32.12 26.39
N ALA A 462 10.37 -31.15 25.73
CA ALA A 462 9.15 -31.41 24.98
C ALA A 462 9.43 -32.18 23.68
N ASP A 463 8.52 -33.07 23.30
CA ASP A 463 8.62 -33.92 22.10
C ASP A 463 7.27 -34.01 21.37
N GLY A 464 7.27 -34.51 20.13
CA GLY A 464 6.08 -34.62 19.30
C GLY A 464 5.49 -33.27 18.89
N ASP A 465 4.16 -33.22 18.71
CA ASP A 465 3.47 -32.05 18.13
C ASP A 465 3.48 -30.80 19.04
N THR A 466 3.79 -30.97 20.33
CA THR A 466 3.88 -29.90 21.31
C THR A 466 5.29 -29.31 21.43
N ALA A 467 6.29 -29.91 20.78
CA ALA A 467 7.65 -29.40 20.81
C ALA A 467 7.75 -28.09 20.00
N ASP A 468 8.03 -26.99 20.68
CA ASP A 468 8.38 -25.71 20.05
C ASP A 468 9.64 -25.14 20.72
N GLN A 469 10.77 -25.29 20.03
CA GLN A 469 12.10 -24.85 20.48
C GLN A 469 12.30 -23.34 20.33
N ARG A 470 11.38 -22.65 19.66
CA ARG A 470 11.41 -21.19 19.46
C ARG A 470 10.88 -20.42 20.66
N ASP A 471 10.12 -21.09 21.52
CA ASP A 471 9.56 -20.53 22.73
C ASP A 471 10.59 -20.59 23.87
N PRO A 472 11.15 -19.45 24.34
CA PRO A 472 12.12 -19.43 25.43
C PRO A 472 11.58 -20.00 26.74
N GLY A 473 10.25 -19.94 26.96
CA GLY A 473 9.59 -20.46 28.15
C GLY A 473 9.57 -21.99 28.23
N SER A 474 9.79 -22.67 27.10
CA SER A 474 9.82 -24.13 27.01
C SER A 474 11.20 -24.74 27.31
N TRP A 475 12.19 -23.92 27.69
CA TRP A 475 13.56 -24.36 28.02
C TRP A 475 13.81 -24.37 29.52
N GLU A 476 14.47 -25.41 30.00
CA GLU A 476 15.02 -25.50 31.36
C GLU A 476 16.52 -25.19 31.31
N PHE A 477 16.98 -24.29 32.17
CA PHE A 477 18.38 -23.89 32.24
C PHE A 477 19.02 -24.35 33.55
N TYR A 478 20.27 -24.79 33.46
CA TYR A 478 21.10 -25.17 34.60
C TYR A 478 22.42 -24.39 34.53
N VAL A 479 22.72 -23.66 35.59
CA VAL A 479 23.94 -22.84 35.68
C VAL A 479 24.94 -23.53 36.60
N VAL A 480 26.14 -23.83 36.09
CA VAL A 480 27.16 -24.60 36.82
C VAL A 480 28.52 -23.92 36.65
N ALA A 481 29.30 -23.77 37.72
CA ALA A 481 30.68 -23.30 37.60
C ALA A 481 31.56 -24.39 36.96
N GLU A 482 32.56 -24.00 36.17
CA GLU A 482 33.44 -24.98 35.49
C GLU A 482 34.07 -25.97 36.46
N ARG A 483 34.59 -25.48 37.59
CA ARG A 483 35.22 -26.29 38.65
C ARG A 483 34.31 -27.34 39.30
N ASP A 484 32.99 -27.20 39.16
CA ASP A 484 32.02 -28.14 39.71
C ASP A 484 31.66 -29.25 38.70
N LEU A 485 32.15 -29.17 37.45
CA LEU A 485 31.88 -30.16 36.40
C LEU A 485 32.81 -31.39 36.51
N PRO A 486 32.28 -32.61 36.32
CA PRO A 486 33.08 -33.83 36.39
C PRO A 486 34.08 -33.94 35.23
N GLU A 487 35.21 -34.63 35.44
CA GLU A 487 36.19 -34.91 34.38
C GLU A 487 35.69 -35.98 33.40
N GLN A 488 34.91 -35.57 32.41
CA GLN A 488 34.39 -36.44 31.36
C GLN A 488 34.06 -35.66 30.09
N LYS A 489 33.77 -36.37 29.00
CA LYS A 489 33.48 -35.76 27.69
C LYS A 489 32.03 -35.27 27.54
N SER A 490 31.10 -35.84 28.28
CA SER A 490 29.70 -35.46 28.19
C SER A 490 28.98 -35.62 29.51
N ILE A 491 28.00 -34.77 29.82
CA ILE A 491 27.15 -34.84 31.01
C ILE A 491 25.68 -35.07 30.62
N GLY A 492 24.96 -35.84 31.42
CA GLY A 492 23.53 -36.11 31.23
C GLY A 492 22.65 -35.37 32.25
N LEU A 493 21.34 -35.32 32.00
CA LEU A 493 20.39 -34.54 32.82
C LEU A 493 20.42 -34.89 34.31
N THR A 494 20.48 -36.19 34.64
CA THR A 494 20.45 -36.64 36.05
C THR A 494 21.60 -36.06 36.87
N VAL A 495 22.82 -36.13 36.33
CA VAL A 495 24.00 -35.55 37.00
C VAL A 495 23.90 -34.03 37.06
N LEU A 496 23.37 -33.40 36.00
CA LEU A 496 23.20 -31.95 35.97
C LEU A 496 22.20 -31.46 37.03
N GLN A 497 21.12 -32.22 37.28
CA GLN A 497 20.12 -31.96 38.33
C GLN A 497 20.68 -32.13 39.75
N GLU A 498 21.74 -32.92 39.93
CA GLU A 498 22.46 -33.02 41.20
C GLU A 498 23.36 -31.80 41.45
N LEU A 499 23.90 -31.20 40.38
CA LEU A 499 24.80 -30.04 40.45
C LEU A 499 24.07 -28.69 40.54
N ALA A 500 22.90 -28.57 39.92
CA ALA A 500 22.13 -27.33 39.88
C ALA A 500 20.61 -27.58 39.82
N SER A 501 19.84 -26.72 40.47
CA SER A 501 18.39 -26.69 40.27
C SER A 501 18.05 -26.02 38.93
N PRO A 502 17.04 -26.53 38.18
CA PRO A 502 16.62 -25.89 36.94
C PRO A 502 15.99 -24.53 37.20
N CYS A 503 16.20 -23.59 36.28
CA CYS A 503 15.49 -22.32 36.24
C CYS A 503 14.90 -22.07 34.85
N GLY A 504 13.77 -21.36 34.80
CA GLY A 504 13.23 -20.84 33.54
C GLY A 504 13.96 -19.57 33.09
N ILE A 505 13.63 -19.10 31.89
CA ILE A 505 14.29 -17.93 31.26
C ILE A 505 14.25 -16.67 32.14
N ASP A 506 13.15 -16.43 32.85
CA ASP A 506 12.96 -15.24 33.69
C ASP A 506 13.90 -15.20 34.92
N ALA A 507 14.32 -16.37 35.40
CA ALA A 507 15.21 -16.51 36.55
C ALA A 507 16.68 -16.72 36.15
N LEU A 508 16.97 -16.86 34.85
CA LEU A 508 18.30 -17.21 34.34
C LEU A 508 19.34 -16.16 34.72
N ALA A 509 19.04 -14.87 34.57
CA ALA A 509 19.98 -13.79 34.87
C ALA A 509 20.43 -13.81 36.34
N ALA A 510 19.49 -13.95 37.27
CA ALA A 510 19.81 -14.05 38.69
C ALA A 510 20.65 -15.30 39.01
N GLY A 511 20.36 -16.43 38.38
CA GLY A 511 21.14 -17.67 38.53
C GLY A 511 22.58 -17.53 38.03
N VAL A 512 22.74 -16.93 36.85
CA VAL A 512 24.06 -16.66 36.26
C VAL A 512 24.87 -15.69 37.11
N ASP A 513 24.27 -14.57 37.53
CA ASP A 513 24.98 -13.55 38.32
C ASP A 513 25.42 -14.10 39.69
N ALA A 514 24.63 -14.97 40.31
CA ALA A 514 24.98 -15.63 41.56
C ALA A 514 26.22 -16.54 41.41
N ILE A 515 26.28 -17.33 40.33
CA ILE A 515 27.44 -18.19 40.06
C ILE A 515 28.65 -17.36 39.64
N ALA A 516 28.46 -16.35 38.78
CA ALA A 516 29.52 -15.47 38.32
C ALA A 516 30.18 -14.70 39.47
N ALA A 517 29.41 -14.22 40.45
CA ALA A 517 29.96 -13.61 41.67
C ALA A 517 30.84 -14.60 42.46
N ARG A 518 30.43 -15.87 42.54
CA ARG A 518 31.18 -16.93 43.25
C ARG A 518 32.45 -17.37 42.52
N VAL A 519 32.51 -17.18 41.19
CA VAL A 519 33.70 -17.49 40.39
C VAL A 519 34.65 -16.28 40.34
N GLY A 520 34.12 -15.06 40.19
CA GLY A 520 34.92 -13.83 40.19
C GLY A 520 35.44 -13.39 41.56
N ALA A 521 34.89 -13.90 42.67
CA ALA A 521 35.35 -13.61 44.02
C ALA A 521 36.47 -14.54 44.53
N ALA A 522 36.99 -15.48 43.72
CA ALA A 522 38.15 -16.27 44.09
C ALA A 522 39.43 -15.41 44.03
N PRO A 523 40.05 -15.03 45.18
CA PRO A 523 41.23 -14.17 45.19
C PRO A 523 42.52 -15.01 45.18
N GLU A 524 43.59 -14.32 44.83
CA GLU A 524 45.03 -14.64 44.76
C GLU A 524 45.69 -15.32 45.99
N GLU A 525 44.98 -16.14 46.80
CA GLU A 525 45.53 -16.71 48.04
C GLU A 525 46.32 -18.02 47.91
N GLU A 526 46.35 -18.68 46.74
CA GLU A 526 47.17 -19.90 46.52
C GLU A 526 48.55 -19.65 45.88
N ALA A 527 48.91 -18.39 45.56
CA ALA A 527 50.24 -18.06 45.01
C ALA A 527 51.31 -17.75 46.07
N ARG A 528 51.01 -17.93 47.36
CA ARG A 528 51.97 -17.83 48.47
C ARG A 528 51.72 -18.94 49.50
N SER A 529 52.09 -20.18 49.15
CA SER A 529 52.50 -21.19 50.13
C SER A 529 53.65 -22.03 49.61
#